data_AF-A0A7M1XIW5-F1
#
_entry.id   AF-A0A7M1XIW5-F1
#
_cell.length_a   1.000
_cell.length_b   1.000
_cell.length_c   1.000
_cell.angle_alpha   90.00
_cell.angle_beta   90.00
_cell.angle_gamma   90.00
#
_symmetry.space_group_name_H-M   'P 1'
#
loop_
_entity.id
_entity.type
_entity.pdbx_description
1 polymer ?
#
loop_
_entity_poly.entity_id
_entity_poly.type
_entity_poly.pdbx_seq_one_letter_code
_entity_poly.pdbx_strand_id
1 'polypeptide(L)'
;MITRLVVKLMFAIARMPKKASLIYIISLSVLFLLSTVVFIYALILVDPEGVVPPYAGGMFAVSVLMLFVSVAGVALTTIASNYVRKYPHKNPKANKEENIEEK
;
A
#
# COMPACT_ATOMS: atom_id res chain seq x y z
N MET A 1 -16.99 8.11 10.59
CA MET A 1 -15.89 7.41 11.30
C MET A 1 -14.75 7.02 10.36
N ILE A 2 -15.03 6.44 9.19
CA ILE A 2 -14.04 6.05 8.17
C ILE A 2 -13.11 7.21 7.77
N THR A 3 -13.64 8.41 7.59
CA THR A 3 -12.84 9.60 7.21
C THR A 3 -11.75 9.95 8.23
N ARG A 4 -12.02 9.80 9.54
CA ARG A 4 -11.01 10.03 10.59
C ARG A 4 -9.90 8.98 10.56
N LEU A 5 -10.24 7.75 10.15
CA LEU A 5 -9.33 6.61 10.08
C LEU A 5 -8.37 6.76 8.88
N VAL A 6 -8.89 7.18 7.72
CA VAL A 6 -8.10 7.52 6.54
C VAL A 6 -7.14 8.68 6.82
N VAL A 7 -7.61 9.75 7.49
CA VAL A 7 -6.76 10.88 7.87
C VAL A 7 -5.64 10.46 8.83
N LYS A 8 -5.93 9.60 9.82
CA LYS A 8 -4.90 9.05 10.72
C LYS A 8 -3.86 8.22 9.96
N LEU A 9 -4.29 7.37 9.04
CA LEU A 9 -3.41 6.57 8.18
C LEU A 9 -2.53 7.47 7.31
N MET A 10 -3.10 8.49 6.68
CA MET A 10 -2.35 9.47 5.88
C MET A 10 -1.28 10.17 6.71
N PHE A 11 -1.60 10.62 7.93
CA PHE A 11 -0.62 11.23 8.82
C PHE A 11 0.43 10.22 9.33
N ALA A 12 0.08 8.96 9.51
CA ALA A 12 1.03 7.92 9.90
C ALA A 12 2.05 7.64 8.78
N ILE A 13 1.58 7.50 7.54
CA ILE A 13 2.43 7.33 6.34
C ILE A 13 3.32 8.57 6.15
N ALA A 14 2.76 9.77 6.26
CA ALA A 14 3.49 11.03 6.19
C ALA A 14 4.59 11.18 7.25
N ARG A 15 4.38 10.60 8.44
CA ARG A 15 5.34 10.63 9.55
C ARG A 15 6.37 9.51 9.48
N MET A 16 6.31 8.59 8.53
CA MET A 16 7.35 7.56 8.41
C MET A 16 8.73 8.19 8.15
N PRO A 17 9.81 7.67 8.76
CA PRO A 17 11.16 8.03 8.38
C PRO A 17 11.45 7.51 6.96
N LYS A 18 12.31 8.21 6.20
CA LYS A 18 12.66 7.87 4.81
C LYS A 18 13.05 6.38 4.66
N LYS A 19 13.77 5.83 5.63
CA LYS A 19 14.15 4.41 5.70
C LYS A 19 12.94 3.46 5.82
N ALA A 20 11.96 3.76 6.68
CA ALA A 20 10.77 2.94 6.84
C ALA A 20 9.82 3.04 5.64
N SER A 21 9.72 4.23 5.03
CA SER A 21 8.95 4.40 3.79
C SER A 21 9.54 3.58 2.65
N LEU A 22 10.87 3.51 2.54
CA LEU A 22 11.55 2.71 1.53
C LEU A 22 11.29 1.20 1.74
N ILE A 23 11.41 0.72 2.99
CA ILE A 23 11.08 -0.67 3.33
C ILE A 23 9.61 -0.97 3.02
N TYR A 24 8.68 -0.08 3.38
CA TYR A 24 7.26 -0.25 3.10
C TYR A 24 6.97 -0.39 1.60
N ILE A 25 7.56 0.46 0.76
CA ILE A 25 7.40 0.38 -0.70
C ILE A 25 8.00 -0.93 -1.24
N ILE A 26 9.19 -1.32 -0.78
CA ILE A 26 9.82 -2.59 -1.18
C ILE A 26 8.94 -3.78 -0.79
N SER A 27 8.44 -3.82 0.45
CA SER A 27 7.54 -4.86 0.92
C SER A 27 6.26 -4.91 0.09
N LEU A 28 5.68 -3.76 -0.26
CA LEU A 28 4.52 -3.69 -1.15
C LEU A 28 4.82 -4.24 -2.55
N SER A 29 5.97 -3.90 -3.12
CA SER A 29 6.39 -4.37 -4.44
C SER A 29 6.61 -5.88 -4.47
N VAL A 30 7.25 -6.44 -3.44
CA VAL A 30 7.45 -7.88 -3.31
C VAL A 30 6.10 -8.59 -3.16
N LEU A 31 5.21 -8.05 -2.32
CA LEU A 31 3.87 -8.59 -2.12
C LEU A 31 3.04 -8.53 -3.41
N PHE A 32 3.14 -7.45 -4.17
CA PHE A 32 2.50 -7.30 -5.48
C PHE A 32 3.00 -8.34 -6.49
N LEU A 33 4.32 -8.54 -6.59
CA LEU A 33 4.91 -9.54 -7.47
C LEU A 33 4.47 -10.96 -7.11
N LEU A 34 4.56 -11.33 -5.83
CA LEU A 34 4.10 -12.63 -5.34
C LEU A 34 2.62 -12.85 -5.63
N SER A 35 1.79 -11.85 -5.35
CA SER A 35 0.36 -11.91 -5.60
C SER A 35 0.04 -12.05 -7.09
N THR A 36 0.81 -11.40 -7.96
CA THR A 36 0.67 -11.51 -9.42
C THR A 36 1.03 -12.92 -9.91
N VAL A 37 2.11 -13.51 -9.39
CA VAL A 37 2.51 -14.89 -9.72
C VAL A 37 1.43 -15.88 -9.29
N VAL A 38 0.93 -15.75 -8.06
CA VAL A 38 -0.15 -16.60 -7.54
C VAL A 38 -1.44 -16.41 -8.34
N PHE A 39 -1.76 -15.18 -8.74
CA PHE A 39 -2.92 -14.88 -9.59
C PHE A 39 -2.83 -15.55 -10.96
N ILE A 40 -1.68 -15.45 -11.63
CA ILE A 40 -1.45 -16.10 -12.93
C ILE A 40 -1.52 -17.62 -12.78
N TYR A 41 -0.92 -18.18 -11.72
CA TYR A 41 -0.98 -19.61 -11.44
C TYR A 41 -2.42 -20.07 -11.17
N ALA A 42 -3.20 -19.31 -10.38
CA ALA A 42 -4.61 -19.60 -10.14
C ALA A 42 -5.43 -19.53 -11.44
N LEU A 43 -5.16 -18.58 -12.33
CA LEU A 43 -5.79 -18.52 -13.65
C LEU A 43 -5.48 -19.73 -14.52
N ILE A 44 -4.23 -20.23 -14.52
CA ILE A 44 -3.85 -21.45 -15.25
C ILE A 44 -4.59 -22.68 -14.69
N LEU A 45 -4.80 -22.73 -13.37
CA LEU A 45 -5.52 -23.84 -12.72
C LEU A 45 -7.04 -23.80 -12.94
N VAL A 46 -7.59 -22.62 -13.22
CA VAL A 46 -8.99 -22.46 -13.62
C VAL A 46 -9.06 -22.70 -15.13
N ASP A 47 -8.80 -23.94 -15.53
CA ASP A 47 -8.98 -24.40 -16.89
C ASP A 47 -10.49 -24.70 -17.13
N PRO A 48 -11.15 -24.07 -18.11
CA PRO A 48 -12.55 -24.34 -18.42
C PRO A 48 -12.81 -25.76 -18.96
N GLU A 49 -11.78 -26.46 -19.45
CA GLU A 49 -11.92 -27.80 -20.06
C GLU A 49 -11.40 -28.94 -19.17
N GLY A 50 -10.75 -28.60 -18.04
CA GLY A 50 -10.12 -29.55 -17.12
C GLY A 50 -10.85 -29.71 -15.78
N VAL A 51 -10.37 -30.66 -14.96
CA VAL A 51 -10.82 -30.79 -13.57
C VAL A 51 -10.17 -29.69 -12.73
N VAL A 52 -10.93 -28.65 -12.40
CA VAL A 52 -10.47 -27.53 -11.57
C VAL A 52 -10.22 -28.01 -10.13
N PRO A 53 -9.00 -27.83 -9.58
CA PRO A 53 -8.74 -28.17 -8.19
C PRO A 53 -9.61 -27.34 -7.23
N PRO A 54 -10.10 -27.91 -6.12
CA PRO A 54 -11.02 -27.22 -5.21
C PRO A 54 -10.41 -25.98 -4.54
N TYR A 55 -9.08 -25.87 -4.49
CA TYR A 55 -8.36 -24.72 -3.94
C TYR A 55 -8.15 -23.58 -4.95
N ALA A 56 -8.36 -23.81 -6.25
CA ALA A 56 -8.05 -22.83 -7.30
C ALA A 56 -8.90 -21.55 -7.15
N GLY A 57 -10.19 -21.69 -6.85
CA GLY A 57 -11.08 -20.55 -6.60
C GLY A 57 -10.67 -19.74 -5.36
N GLY A 58 -10.22 -20.41 -4.30
CA GLY A 58 -9.69 -19.75 -3.10
C GLY A 58 -8.39 -18.99 -3.37
N MET A 59 -7.46 -19.61 -4.11
CA MET A 59 -6.21 -18.95 -4.53
C MET A 59 -6.48 -17.74 -5.42
N PHE A 60 -7.45 -17.82 -6.33
CA PHE A 60 -7.87 -16.69 -7.17
C PHE A 60 -8.42 -15.53 -6.31
N ALA A 61 -9.37 -15.80 -5.42
CA ALA A 61 -9.96 -14.77 -4.57
C ALA A 61 -8.92 -14.08 -3.66
N VAL A 62 -8.02 -14.86 -3.04
CA VAL A 62 -6.97 -14.33 -2.15
C VAL A 62 -5.96 -13.49 -2.93
N SER A 63 -5.55 -13.92 -4.13
CA SER A 63 -4.60 -13.17 -4.96
C SER A 63 -5.20 -11.87 -5.49
N VAL A 64 -6.48 -11.85 -5.88
CA VAL A 64 -7.19 -10.61 -6.24
C VAL A 64 -7.25 -9.64 -5.06
N LEU A 65 -7.56 -10.13 -3.87
CA LEU A 65 -7.63 -9.30 -2.67
C LEU A 65 -6.26 -8.71 -2.30
N MET A 66 -5.19 -9.50 -2.40
CA MET A 66 -3.82 -9.04 -2.15
C MET A 66 -3.33 -8.02 -3.18
N LEU A 67 -3.68 -8.20 -4.46
CA LEU A 67 -3.44 -7.19 -5.50
C LEU A 67 -4.17 -5.88 -5.19
N PHE A 68 -5.44 -5.96 -4.79
CA PHE A 68 -6.22 -4.79 -4.42
C PHE A 68 -5.61 -4.04 -3.23
N VAL A 69 -5.21 -4.74 -2.17
CA VAL A 69 -4.54 -4.15 -1.00
C VAL A 69 -3.22 -3.47 -1.40
N SER A 70 -2.45 -4.10 -2.30
CA SER A 70 -1.20 -3.51 -2.80
C SER A 70 -1.46 -2.20 -3.55
N VAL A 71 -2.38 -2.19 -4.50
CA VAL A 71 -2.72 -1.00 -5.28
C VAL A 71 -3.28 0.10 -4.39
N ALA A 72 -4.18 -0.25 -3.46
CA ALA A 72 -4.74 0.69 -2.48
C ALA A 72 -3.66 1.28 -1.58
N GLY A 73 -2.67 0.48 -1.15
CA GLY A 73 -1.54 0.94 -0.36
C GLY A 73 -0.66 1.96 -1.10
N VAL A 74 -0.38 1.73 -2.38
CA VAL A 74 0.33 2.71 -3.23
C VAL A 74 -0.49 3.99 -3.37
N ALA A 75 -1.77 3.88 -3.71
CA ALA A 75 -2.66 5.03 -3.86
C ALA A 75 -2.74 5.88 -2.58
N LEU A 76 -2.90 5.24 -1.42
CA LEU A 76 -2.90 5.93 -0.12
C LEU A 76 -1.57 6.64 0.15
N THR A 77 -0.45 6.04 -0.23
CA THR A 77 0.87 6.66 -0.08
C THR A 77 1.01 7.90 -0.96
N THR A 78 0.55 7.83 -2.21
CA THR A 78 0.52 8.97 -3.13
C THR A 78 -0.38 10.10 -2.63
N ILE A 79 -1.59 9.76 -2.16
CA ILE A 79 -2.53 10.72 -1.59
C ILE A 79 -1.96 11.37 -0.32
N ALA A 80 -1.34 10.59 0.56
CA ALA A 80 -0.67 11.09 1.76
C ALA A 80 0.47 12.05 1.41
N SER A 81 1.32 11.70 0.44
CA SER A 81 2.41 12.55 -0.04
C SER A 81 1.89 13.87 -0.61
N ASN A 82 0.86 13.82 -1.47
CA ASN A 82 0.22 15.02 -2.03
C ASN A 82 -0.47 15.88 -0.95
N TYR A 83 -1.09 15.26 0.04
CA TYR A 83 -1.76 15.98 1.12
C TYR A 83 -0.77 16.72 2.03
N VAL A 84 0.36 16.10 2.38
CA VAL A 84 1.44 16.75 3.13
C VAL A 84 2.02 17.92 2.36
N ARG A 85 2.23 17.75 1.04
CA ARG A 85 2.72 18.82 0.16
C ARG A 85 1.74 19.99 0.05
N LYS A 86 0.42 19.71 0.06
CA LYS A 86 -0.63 20.73 -0.04
C LYS A 86 -0.93 21.43 1.30
N TYR A 87 -0.66 20.78 2.44
CA TYR A 87 -0.88 21.33 3.78
C TYR A 87 0.36 21.14 4.69
N PRO A 88 1.48 21.81 4.37
CA PRO A 88 2.73 21.64 5.12
C PRO A 88 2.61 22.09 6.58
N HIS A 89 1.79 23.10 6.88
CA HIS A 89 1.58 23.65 8.24
C HIS A 89 0.89 22.67 9.20
N LYS A 90 0.23 21.63 8.67
CA LYS A 90 -0.39 20.56 9.49
C LYS A 90 0.57 19.39 9.70
N ASN A 91 1.76 19.43 9.11
CA ASN A 91 2.80 18.43 9.28
C ASN A 91 3.69 18.84 10.48
N PRO A 92 3.61 18.17 11.64
CA PRO A 92 4.42 18.53 12.81
C PRO A 92 5.93 18.29 12.63
N LYS A 93 6.37 17.68 11.52
CA LYS A 93 7.79 17.62 11.15
C LYS A 93 8.30 18.91 10.51
N ALA A 94 7.45 19.70 9.85
CA ALA A 94 7.85 20.98 9.25
C ALA A 94 8.31 21.98 10.33
N ASN A 95 7.59 22.05 11.45
CA ASN A 95 7.98 22.86 12.62
C ASN A 95 9.28 22.42 13.31
N LYS A 96 9.82 21.23 13.01
CA LYS A 96 11.09 20.77 13.56
C LYS A 96 12.29 21.12 12.68
N GLU A 97 12.11 21.23 11.37
CA GLU A 97 13.18 21.65 10.46
C GLU A 97 13.38 23.17 10.50
N GLU A 98 12.29 23.95 10.59
CA GLU A 98 12.38 25.42 10.80
C GLU A 98 13.09 25.81 12.12
N ASN A 99 12.98 25.00 13.17
CA ASN A 99 13.63 25.28 14.47
C ASN A 99 15.13 24.89 14.53
N ILE A 100 15.67 24.24 13.50
CA ILE A 100 17.08 23.82 13.45
C ILE A 100 17.92 24.81 12.63
N GLU A 101 17.32 25.54 11.69
CA GLU A 101 18.02 26.57 10.90
C GLU A 101 18.17 27.93 11.62
N GLU A 102 17.51 28.12 12.78
CA GLU A 102 17.58 29.35 13.59
C GLU A 102 18.56 29.29 14.78
N LYS A 103 19.45 28.30 14.86
CA LYS A 103 20.51 28.20 15.89
C LYS A 103 21.90 28.07 15.29
#